data_AF-W9VJQ5-F1
#
_entry.id   AF-W9VJQ5-F1
#
_cell.length_a   1.000
_cell.length_b   1.000
_cell.length_c   1.000
_cell.angle_alpha   90.00
_cell.angle_beta   90.00
_cell.angle_gamma   90.00
#
_symmetry.space_group_name_H-M   'P 1'
#
loop_
_entity.id
_entity.type
_entity.pdbx_description
1 polymer ?
#
loop_
_entity_poly.entity_id
_entity_poly.type
_entity_poly.pdbx_seq_one_letter_code
_entity_poly.pdbx_strand_id
1 'polypeptide(L)' 'MENKQQELERWIASKVRGDLGYTYIRLYADAPTWARDLAVNRYGKGTVFLPPEQTRPQAAA' A
#
# COMPACT_ATOMS: atom_id res chain seq x y z
N MET A 1 17.28 -2.01 -4.41
CA MET A 1 15.90 -1.47 -4.39
C MET A 1 14.82 -2.54 -4.19
N GLU A 2 15.19 -3.82 -4.08
CA GLU A 2 14.23 -4.93 -3.93
C GLU A 2 13.64 -5.06 -2.51
N ASN A 3 14.45 -4.82 -1.48
CA ASN A 3 14.00 -4.88 -0.07
C ASN A 3 12.83 -3.95 0.23
N LYS A 4 12.91 -2.68 -0.19
CA LYS A 4 11.87 -1.69 0.07
C LYS A 4 10.53 -2.00 -0.61
N GLN A 5 10.56 -2.72 -1.74
CA GLN A 5 9.33 -3.13 -2.44
C GLN A 5 8.64 -4.28 -1.71
N GLN A 6 9.41 -5.25 -1.21
CA GLN A 6 8.87 -6.32 -0.37
C GLN A 6 8.36 -5.76 0.97
N GLU A 7 9.04 -4.77 1.53
CA GLU A 7 8.56 -4.06 2.72
C GLU A 7 7.26 -3.30 2.45
N LEU A 8 7.13 -2.63 1.30
CA LEU A 8 5.89 -1.95 0.91
C LEU A 8 4.69 -2.89 0.94
N GLU A 9 4.83 -4.12 0.43
CA GLU A 9 3.71 -5.07 0.40
C GLU A 9 3.21 -5.44 1.79
N ARG A 10 4.07 -5.39 2.82
CA ARG A 10 3.68 -5.60 4.23
C ARG A 10 2.84 -4.44 4.78
N TRP A 11 2.96 -3.25 4.18
CA TRP A 11 2.22 -2.05 4.58
C TRP A 11 0.90 -1.89 3.84
N ILE A 12 0.69 -2.65 2.76
CA ILE A 12 -0.56 -2.66 1.99
C ILE A 12 -1.53 -3.63 2.64
N ALA A 13 -2.63 -3.10 3.16
CA ALA A 13 -3.74 -3.86 3.70
C ALA A 13 -4.64 -4.42 2.59
N SER A 14 -4.88 -3.61 1.55
CA SER A 14 -5.66 -4.02 0.38
C SER A 14 -5.22 -3.27 -0.87
N LYS A 15 -5.31 -3.94 -2.03
CA LYS A 15 -4.97 -3.41 -3.34
C LYS A 15 -6.02 -3.85 -4.36
N VAL A 16 -6.63 -2.89 -5.03
CA VAL A 16 -7.62 -3.13 -6.10
C VAL A 16 -7.22 -2.35 -7.34
N ARG A 17 -7.18 -3.02 -8.49
CA ARG A 17 -6.97 -2.38 -9.79
C ARG A 17 -8.34 -2.09 -10.40
N GLY A 18 -8.64 -0.82 -10.63
CA GLY A 18 -9.89 -0.41 -11.29
C GLY A 18 -9.76 -0.39 -12.82
N ASP A 19 -10.90 -0.48 -13.50
CA ASP A 19 -10.99 -0.56 -14.96
C ASP A 19 -10.44 0.68 -15.71
N LEU A 20 -10.40 1.84 -15.06
CA LEU A 20 -9.91 3.10 -15.65
C LEU A 20 -8.41 3.37 -15.41
N GLY A 21 -7.64 2.35 -15.02
CA GLY A 21 -6.20 2.49 -14.77
C GLY A 21 -5.84 3.08 -13.40
N TYR A 22 -6.84 3.32 -12.54
CA TYR A 22 -6.61 3.66 -11.14
C TYR A 22 -6.19 2.43 -10.34
N THR A 23 -5.28 2.63 -9.39
CA THR A 23 -4.90 1.62 -8.40
C THR A 23 -5.31 2.11 -7.02
N TYR A 24 -6.28 1.45 -6.42
CA TYR A 24 -6.76 1.77 -5.08
C TYR A 24 -5.94 0.98 -4.08
N ILE A 25 -5.32 1.70 -3.14
CA ILE A 25 -4.45 1.12 -2.13
C ILE A 25 -4.97 1.55 -0.77
N ARG A 26 -5.18 0.57 0.10
CA ARG A 26 -5.36 0.78 1.52
C ARG A 26 -4.06 0.42 2.22
N LEU A 27 -3.49 1.37 2.97
CA LEU A 27 -2.34 1.13 3.84
C LEU A 27 -2.81 0.88 5.27
N TYR A 28 -2.01 0.20 6.07
CA TYR A 28 -2.23 0.18 7.53
C TYR A 28 -2.01 1.56 8.15
N ALA A 29 -2.69 1.84 9.26
CA ALA A 29 -2.64 3.14 9.92
C ALA A 29 -1.25 3.51 10.46
N ASP A 30 -0.46 2.49 10.84
CA ASP A 30 0.93 2.62 11.28
C ASP A 30 1.94 2.64 10.12
N ALA A 31 1.47 2.69 8.86
CA ALA A 31 2.35 2.72 7.72
C ALA A 31 3.24 3.97 7.72
N PRO A 32 4.56 3.80 7.56
CA PRO A 32 5.48 4.92 7.51
C PRO A 32 5.22 5.76 6.26
N THR A 33 5.52 7.05 6.33
CA THR A 33 5.25 8.02 5.25
C THR A 33 5.87 7.58 3.92
N TRP A 34 7.07 7.00 3.96
CA TRP A 34 7.76 6.49 2.77
C TRP A 34 6.99 5.38 2.02
N ALA A 35 6.06 4.68 2.69
CA ALA A 35 5.25 3.65 2.04
C ALA A 35 4.30 4.24 1.01
N ARG A 36 3.78 5.46 1.25
CA ARG A 36 2.96 6.16 0.25
C ARG A 36 3.78 6.56 -0.97
N ASP A 37 4.98 7.10 -0.77
CA ASP A 37 5.86 7.49 -1.87
C ASP A 37 6.26 6.27 -2.71
N LEU A 38 6.61 5.16 -2.07
CA LEU A 38 6.91 3.91 -2.78
C LEU A 38 5.70 3.34 -3.52
N ALA A 39 4.50 3.43 -2.95
CA ALA A 39 3.28 3.01 -3.63
C ALA A 39 3.04 3.84 -4.90
N VAL A 40 3.16 5.17 -4.84
CA VAL A 40 3.03 6.03 -6.02
C VAL A 40 4.11 5.72 -7.06
N ASN A 41 5.36 5.50 -6.64
CA ASN A 41 6.44 5.14 -7.55
C ASN A 41 6.24 3.78 -8.23
N ARG A 42 5.62 2.82 -7.53
CA ARG A 42 5.38 1.46 -8.03
C ARG A 42 4.14 1.35 -8.91
N TYR A 43 3.04 1.99 -8.52
CA TYR A 43 1.73 1.85 -9.18
C TYR A 43 1.37 3.06 -10.05
N GLY A 44 2.19 4.11 -10.02
CA GLY A 44 2.06 5.30 -10.84
C GLY A 44 1.14 6.36 -10.26
N LYS A 45 0.97 7.46 -11.02
CA LYS A 45 0.19 8.64 -10.63
C LYS A 45 -1.31 8.38 -10.44
N GLY A 46 -1.82 7.26 -10.95
CA GLY A 46 -3.21 6.80 -10.76
C GLY A 46 -3.46 6.11 -9.41
N THR A 47 -2.52 6.18 -8.47
CA THR A 47 -2.65 5.58 -7.14
C THR A 47 -3.59 6.41 -6.26
N VAL A 48 -4.66 5.79 -5.78
CA VAL A 48 -5.64 6.39 -4.87
C VAL A 48 -5.52 5.72 -3.51
N PHE A 49 -5.30 6.53 -2.46
CA PHE A 49 -5.22 6.04 -1.10
C PHE A 49 -6.60 6.02 -0.45
N LEU A 50 -7.07 4.82 -0.12
CA LEU A 50 -8.27 4.61 0.67
C LEU A 50 -8.00 4.93 2.14
N PRO A 51 -9.06 5.17 2.96
CA PRO A 51 -8.92 5.32 4.40
C PRO A 51 -8.10 4.17 5.00
N PRO A 52 -7.16 4.46 5.91
CA PRO A 52 -6.21 3.46 6.40
C PRO A 52 -6.91 2.35 7.18
N GLU A 53 -6.34 1.15 7.11
CA GLU A 53 -6.79 0.01 7.92
C GLU A 53 -6.16 0.09 9.31
N GLN A 54 -6.99 0.12 10.36
CA GLN A 54 -6.50 0.27 11.73
C GLN A 54 -5.87 -1.01 12.29
N THR A 55 -6.30 -2.18 11.80
CA THR A 55 -5.87 -3.47 12.34
C THR A 55 -4.99 -4.17 11.34
N ARG A 56 -3.70 -4.28 11.65
CA ARG A 56 -2.83 -5.24 10.95
C ARG A 56 -3.10 -6.63 11.54
N PRO A 57 -3.46 -7.64 10.73
CA PRO A 57 -3.47 -9.01 11.22
C PRO A 57 -2.05 -9.33 11.68
N GLN A 58 -1.87 -9.55 12.99
CA GLN A 58 -0.64 -10.12 13.49
C GLN A 58 -0.49 -11.47 12.78
N ALA A 59 0.58 -11.63 12.00
CA ALA A 59 0.94 -12.94 11.50
C ALA A 59 1.01 -13.85 12.71
N ALA A 60 0.17 -14.89 12.75
CA ALA A 60 0.24 -15.90 13.80
C ALA A 60 1.69 -16.43 13.83
N ALA A 61 2.31 -16.32 15.00
CA ALA A 61 3.71 -16.63 15.24
C ALA A 61 4.03 -18.10 14.96
#